data_AF-A0A9E4PVT0-F1
#
_entry.id   AF-A0A9E4PVT0-F1
#
_cell.length_a   1.000
_cell.length_b   1.000
_cell.length_c   1.000
_cell.angle_alpha   90.00
_cell.angle_beta   90.00
_cell.angle_gamma   90.00
#
_symmetry.space_group_name_H-M   'P 1'
#
loop_
_entity.id
_entity.type
_entity.pdbx_description
1 polymer ?
#
loop_
_entity_poly.entity_id
_entity_poly.type
_entity_poly.pdbx_seq_one_letter_code
_entity_poly.pdbx_strand_id
1 'polypeptide(L)'
;MDSSEVYVQAVFKSGVYLPELDLWLDSTRKREFSLISHAHSDHTGRHNRPVLTPNTASLLGDYLKNSDPILLPYHQPFDAPNFTMTLYPAGHCLGSAQALIESKETGERLLYTGDIKSRRSPTNEPLEAVPCDTLVMECTYGRPEYVFPPEEQV
;
A
#
# COMPACT_ATOMS: atom_id res chain seq x y z
N MET A 1 -30.09 -19.25 -4.97
CA MET A 1 -29.18 -18.88 -3.88
C MET A 1 -28.51 -17.61 -4.35
N ASP A 2 -28.79 -16.50 -3.67
CA ASP A 2 -28.25 -15.20 -4.01
C ASP A 2 -26.74 -15.23 -3.76
N SER A 3 -25.95 -15.36 -4.82
CA SER A 3 -24.50 -15.24 -4.77
C SER A 3 -24.16 -13.76 -4.77
N SER A 4 -24.45 -13.07 -3.68
CA SER A 4 -23.84 -11.77 -3.44
C SER A 4 -22.35 -12.02 -3.28
N GLU A 5 -21.57 -11.70 -4.30
CA GLU A 5 -20.10 -11.75 -4.23
C GLU A 5 -19.66 -10.95 -3.00
N VAL A 6 -19.01 -11.62 -2.05
CA VAL A 6 -18.56 -11.00 -0.81
C VAL A 6 -17.22 -10.34 -1.11
N TYR A 7 -17.28 -9.07 -1.48
CA TYR A 7 -16.10 -8.23 -1.70
C TYR A 7 -15.67 -7.52 -0.42
N VAL A 8 -14.37 -7.35 -0.24
CA VAL A 8 -13.71 -6.52 0.75
C VAL A 8 -13.99 -5.07 0.37
N GLN A 9 -14.72 -4.36 1.21
CA GLN A 9 -15.06 -2.96 0.96
C GLN A 9 -13.87 -2.06 1.26
N ALA A 10 -13.52 -1.17 0.32
CA ALA A 10 -12.58 -0.08 0.57
C ALA A 10 -13.33 1.22 0.90
N VAL A 11 -13.03 1.83 2.05
CA VAL A 11 -13.62 3.10 2.48
C VAL A 11 -12.53 4.12 2.79
N PHE A 12 -12.63 5.32 2.21
CA PHE A 12 -11.68 6.39 2.51
C PHE A 12 -12.08 7.20 3.76
N LYS A 13 -11.21 7.21 4.78
CA LYS A 13 -11.36 7.94 6.05
C LYS A 13 -10.01 8.44 6.57
N SER A 14 -9.42 9.44 5.90
CA SER A 14 -8.05 9.92 6.17
C SER A 14 -6.97 8.86 5.90
N GLY A 15 -7.21 8.03 4.88
CA GLY A 15 -6.53 6.77 4.57
C GLY A 15 -7.56 5.75 4.10
N VAL A 16 -7.15 4.65 3.49
CA VAL A 16 -8.08 3.57 3.09
C VAL A 16 -8.30 2.64 4.29
N TYR A 17 -9.55 2.26 4.53
CA TYR A 17 -9.94 1.30 5.56
C TYR A 17 -10.69 0.15 4.90
N LEU A 18 -10.33 -1.08 5.27
CA LEU A 18 -10.99 -2.32 4.89
C LEU A 18 -11.73 -2.86 6.12
N PRO A 19 -13.04 -2.56 6.29
CA PRO A 19 -13.77 -2.87 7.52
C PRO A 19 -13.82 -4.36 7.87
N GLU A 20 -13.96 -5.22 6.87
CA GLU A 20 -14.02 -6.68 7.01
C GLU A 20 -12.70 -7.25 7.54
N LEU A 21 -11.60 -6.56 7.24
CA LEU A 21 -10.25 -6.96 7.61
C LEU A 21 -9.69 -6.19 8.82
N ASP A 22 -10.45 -5.22 9.33
CA ASP A 22 -9.98 -4.20 10.29
C ASP A 22 -8.59 -3.65 9.93
N LEU A 23 -8.36 -3.39 8.63
CA LEU A 23 -7.07 -3.02 8.10
C LEU A 23 -7.08 -1.58 7.59
N TRP A 24 -6.17 -0.77 8.13
CA TRP A 24 -5.88 0.57 7.63
C TRP A 24 -4.70 0.54 6.66
N LEU A 25 -4.81 1.32 5.58
CA LEU A 25 -3.76 1.54 4.60
C LEU A 25 -3.54 3.05 4.49
N ASP A 26 -2.30 3.49 4.72
CA ASP A 26 -1.86 4.89 4.67
C ASP A 26 -2.74 5.83 5.49
N SER A 27 -3.13 5.40 6.70
CA SER A 27 -3.90 6.26 7.60
C SER A 27 -3.02 7.41 8.11
N THR A 28 -3.38 8.65 7.77
CA THR A 28 -2.73 9.86 8.31
C THR A 28 -3.03 10.11 9.79
N ARG A 29 -3.99 9.36 10.37
CA ARG A 29 -4.30 9.37 11.80
C ARG A 29 -3.64 8.18 12.48
N LYS A 30 -3.22 8.35 13.75
CA LYS A 30 -2.67 7.27 14.57
C LYS A 30 -3.68 6.12 14.66
N ARG A 31 -3.21 4.90 14.40
CA ARG A 31 -3.96 3.63 14.48
C ARG A 31 -3.16 2.62 15.29
N GLU A 32 -3.84 1.56 15.73
CA GLU A 32 -3.17 0.41 16.32
C GLU A 32 -2.31 -0.29 15.27
N PHE A 33 -2.91 -0.66 14.14
CA PHE A 33 -2.27 -1.30 13.01
C PHE A 33 -2.60 -0.53 11.71
N SER A 34 -1.61 -0.31 10.86
CA SER A 34 -1.80 0.29 9.52
C SER A 34 -0.61 -0.04 8.63
N LEU A 35 -0.87 -0.28 7.35
CA LEU A 35 0.17 -0.21 6.32
C LEU A 35 0.63 1.25 6.17
N ILE A 36 1.94 1.42 5.98
CA ILE A 36 2.55 2.62 5.38
C ILE A 36 3.21 2.18 4.08
N SER A 37 2.62 2.55 2.93
CA SER A 37 3.08 2.15 1.60
C SER A 37 4.44 2.76 1.25
N HIS A 38 4.69 4.00 1.65
CA HIS A 38 5.94 4.72 1.39
C HIS A 38 6.14 5.94 2.31
N ALA A 39 7.35 6.52 2.29
CA ALA A 39 7.80 7.53 3.25
C ALA A 39 7.42 8.98 2.90
N HIS A 40 6.24 9.22 2.31
CA HIS A 40 5.70 10.57 2.16
C HIS A 40 4.79 10.93 3.34
N SER A 41 4.78 12.22 3.71
CA SER A 41 4.12 12.70 4.92
C SER A 41 2.60 12.54 4.92
N ASP A 42 1.99 12.55 3.74
CA ASP A 42 0.55 12.37 3.49
C ASP A 42 0.13 10.90 3.44
N HIS A 43 1.09 9.96 3.48
CA HIS A 43 0.85 8.52 3.61
C HIS A 43 1.28 7.96 4.98
N THR A 44 1.86 8.80 5.83
CA THR A 44 2.48 8.38 7.09
C THR A 44 1.68 8.83 8.31
N GLY A 45 1.27 7.89 9.16
CA GLY A 45 0.77 8.13 10.51
C GLY A 45 1.70 7.56 11.59
N ARG A 46 1.67 8.13 12.81
CA ARG A 46 2.41 7.61 13.98
C ARG A 46 1.71 6.41 14.62
N HIS A 47 1.52 5.34 13.84
CA HIS A 47 0.84 4.13 14.28
C HIS A 47 1.59 3.41 15.41
N ASN A 48 0.88 2.62 16.21
CA ASN A 48 1.54 1.79 17.23
C ASN A 48 2.33 0.66 16.56
N ARG A 49 1.72 -0.05 15.60
CA ARG A 49 2.33 -1.17 14.89
C ARG A 49 2.19 -1.00 13.37
N PRO A 50 2.93 -0.05 12.75
CA PRO A 50 2.90 0.10 11.31
C PRO A 50 3.54 -1.10 10.63
N VAL A 51 3.01 -1.54 9.50
CA VAL A 51 3.66 -2.51 8.61
C VAL A 51 4.15 -1.79 7.37
N LEU A 52 5.40 -2.04 6.97
CA LEU A 52 6.09 -1.28 5.93
C LEU A 52 7.35 -2.01 5.46
N THR A 53 7.91 -1.60 4.32
CA THR A 53 9.18 -2.16 3.85
C THR A 53 10.36 -1.72 4.73
N PRO A 54 11.46 -2.50 4.79
CA PRO A 54 12.68 -2.09 5.50
C PRO A 54 13.25 -0.75 5.02
N ASN A 55 13.14 -0.47 3.72
CA ASN A 55 13.61 0.78 3.12
C ASN A 55 12.73 1.98 3.55
N THR A 56 11.40 1.84 3.55
CA THR A 56 10.49 2.86 4.08
C THR A 56 10.77 3.13 5.56
N ALA A 57 11.02 2.08 6.36
CA ALA A 57 11.35 2.25 7.77
C ALA A 57 12.66 3.02 7.98
N SER A 58 13.67 2.72 7.16
CA SER A 58 14.97 3.41 7.19
C SER A 58 14.84 4.90 6.86
N LEU A 59 13.98 5.24 5.90
CA LEU A 59 13.70 6.64 5.53
C LEU A 59 12.91 7.38 6.63
N LEU A 60 11.96 6.72 7.29
CA LEU A 60 11.16 7.32 8.34
C LEU A 60 11.92 7.57 9.65
N GLY A 61 12.91 6.73 9.98
CA GLY A 61 13.81 6.92 11.12
C GLY A 61 13.09 7.26 12.42
N ASP A 62 13.41 8.42 13.00
CA ASP A 62 12.83 8.94 14.25
C ASP A 62 11.30 9.09 14.25
N TYR A 63 10.67 9.11 13.08
CA TYR A 63 9.21 9.12 12.99
C TYR A 63 8.59 7.85 13.61
N LEU A 64 9.31 6.73 13.57
CA LEU A 64 8.91 5.43 14.12
C LEU A 64 9.38 5.18 15.56
N LYS A 65 10.05 6.14 16.21
CA LYS A 65 10.71 5.93 17.52
C LYS A 65 9.79 5.42 18.65
N ASN A 66 8.48 5.66 18.54
CA ASN A 66 7.47 5.26 19.51
C ASN A 66 6.51 4.21 18.92
N SER A 67 6.94 3.50 17.88
CA SER A 67 6.22 2.46 17.18
C SER A 67 6.94 1.13 17.35
N ASP A 68 6.22 0.03 17.17
CA ASP A 68 6.71 -1.34 17.06
C ASP A 68 6.51 -1.79 15.59
N PRO A 69 7.38 -1.36 14.66
CA PRO A 69 7.16 -1.56 13.23
C PRO A 69 7.34 -3.02 12.83
N ILE A 70 6.46 -3.50 11.96
CA ILE A 70 6.60 -4.77 11.25
C ILE A 70 7.32 -4.50 9.94
N LEU A 71 8.59 -4.89 9.86
CA LEU A 71 9.38 -4.80 8.63
C LEU A 71 9.02 -5.96 7.72
N LEU A 72 8.37 -5.66 6.60
CA LEU A 72 7.89 -6.65 5.63
C LEU A 72 8.66 -6.49 4.32
N PRO A 73 9.66 -7.34 4.05
CA PRO A 73 10.35 -7.36 2.76
C PRO A 73 9.38 -7.69 1.62
N TYR A 74 9.70 -7.24 0.41
CA TYR A 74 8.92 -7.59 -0.77
C TYR A 74 8.79 -9.11 -0.94
N HIS A 75 7.64 -9.54 -1.45
CA HIS A 75 7.29 -10.94 -1.73
C HIS A 75 7.26 -11.87 -0.50
N GLN A 76 7.37 -11.32 0.71
CA GLN A 76 7.16 -12.09 1.93
C GLN A 76 5.72 -11.92 2.42
N PRO A 77 5.04 -13.01 2.79
CA PRO A 77 3.69 -12.92 3.33
C PRO A 77 3.75 -12.50 4.80
N PHE A 78 2.91 -11.54 5.15
CA PHE A 78 2.50 -11.27 6.52
C PHE A 78 1.16 -11.95 6.78
N ASP A 79 1.16 -12.96 7.65
CA ASP A 79 -0.02 -13.75 7.96
C ASP A 79 -0.77 -13.17 9.17
N ALA A 80 -1.91 -12.52 8.92
CA ALA A 80 -2.82 -12.01 9.94
C ALA A 80 -4.00 -12.97 10.14
N PRO A 81 -4.80 -12.84 11.23
CA PRO A 81 -5.91 -13.76 11.48
C PRO A 81 -6.95 -13.84 10.34
N ASN A 82 -7.23 -12.72 9.68
CA ASN A 82 -8.30 -12.55 8.69
C ASN A 82 -7.82 -12.27 7.26
N PHE A 83 -6.54 -11.95 7.07
CA PHE A 83 -5.95 -11.75 5.75
C PHE A 83 -4.49 -12.20 5.69
N THR A 84 -3.99 -12.40 4.48
CA THR A 84 -2.56 -12.46 4.20
C THR A 84 -2.19 -11.22 3.39
N MET A 85 -1.11 -10.52 3.76
CA MET A 85 -0.63 -9.34 3.04
C MET A 85 0.77 -9.57 2.48
N THR A 86 0.97 -9.26 1.21
CA THR A 86 2.27 -9.32 0.54
C THR A 86 2.58 -7.99 -0.11
N LEU A 87 3.79 -7.47 0.11
CA LEU A 87 4.24 -6.21 -0.51
C LEU A 87 4.96 -6.47 -1.83
N TYR A 88 4.70 -5.62 -2.81
CA TYR A 88 5.34 -5.62 -4.13
C TYR A 88 5.86 -4.24 -4.48
N PRO A 89 6.94 -4.13 -5.27
CA PRO A 89 7.46 -2.83 -5.71
C PRO A 89 6.40 -1.94 -6.38
N ALA A 90 6.29 -0.68 -5.95
CA ALA A 90 5.38 0.31 -6.56
C ALA A 90 6.06 1.23 -7.60
N GLY A 91 7.39 1.23 -7.67
CA GLY A 91 8.12 2.07 -8.63
C GLY A 91 8.22 3.55 -8.29
N HIS A 92 7.48 4.04 -7.28
CA HIS A 92 7.34 5.46 -6.96
C HIS A 92 8.60 6.07 -6.35
N CYS A 93 9.02 5.56 -5.20
CA CYS A 93 10.23 5.97 -4.49
C CYS A 93 10.92 4.77 -3.84
N LEU A 94 12.12 4.96 -3.27
CA LEU A 94 12.83 3.91 -2.56
C LEU A 94 11.95 3.31 -1.45
N GLY A 95 11.73 1.99 -1.49
CA GLY A 95 10.91 1.27 -0.52
C GLY A 95 9.39 1.37 -0.74
N SER A 96 8.91 2.11 -1.74
CA SER A 96 7.48 2.20 -2.06
C SER A 96 6.88 0.84 -2.41
N ALA A 97 5.69 0.56 -1.87
CA ALA A 97 5.07 -0.75 -1.99
C ALA A 97 3.59 -0.68 -2.36
N GLN A 98 3.21 -1.52 -3.31
CA GLN A 98 1.84 -2.01 -3.45
C GLN A 98 1.62 -3.10 -2.39
N ALA A 99 0.41 -3.21 -1.89
CA ALA A 99 0.03 -4.27 -0.94
C ALA A 99 -1.08 -5.13 -1.55
N LEU A 100 -0.77 -6.40 -1.78
CA LEU A 100 -1.76 -7.41 -2.10
C LEU A 100 -2.32 -7.95 -0.78
N ILE A 101 -3.62 -7.82 -0.59
CA ILE A 101 -4.35 -8.29 0.57
C ILE A 101 -5.30 -9.40 0.14
N GLU A 102 -5.09 -10.59 0.69
CA GLU A 102 -5.87 -11.78 0.38
C GLU A 102 -6.77 -12.10 1.59
N SER A 103 -8.08 -11.96 1.41
CA SER A 103 -9.07 -12.25 2.46
C SER A 103 -9.12 -13.75 2.72
N LYS A 104 -8.93 -14.16 3.99
CA LYS A 104 -9.02 -15.59 4.36
C LYS A 104 -10.46 -16.11 4.39
N GLU A 105 -11.42 -15.22 4.57
CA GLU A 105 -12.85 -15.58 4.60
C GLU A 105 -13.42 -15.75 3.19
N THR A 106 -13.12 -14.81 2.29
CA THR A 106 -13.74 -14.75 0.96
C THR A 106 -12.83 -15.27 -0.15
N GLY A 107 -11.51 -15.32 0.08
CA GLY A 107 -10.52 -15.64 -0.93
C GLY A 107 -10.20 -14.51 -1.91
N GLU A 108 -10.84 -13.35 -1.77
CA GLU A 108 -10.62 -12.21 -2.65
C GLU A 108 -9.22 -11.61 -2.48
N ARG A 109 -8.64 -11.21 -3.61
CA ARG A 109 -7.32 -10.58 -3.71
C ARG A 109 -7.49 -9.10 -4.08
N LEU A 110 -7.42 -8.23 -3.07
CA LEU A 110 -7.45 -6.78 -3.24
C LEU A 110 -6.02 -6.23 -3.32
N LEU A 111 -5.70 -5.48 -4.37
CA LEU A 111 -4.42 -4.77 -4.48
C LEU A 111 -4.62 -3.29 -4.18
N TYR A 112 -3.94 -2.79 -3.14
CA TYR A 112 -3.79 -1.35 -2.90
C TYR A 112 -2.46 -0.89 -3.47
N THR A 113 -2.48 0.08 -4.38
CA THR A 113 -1.27 0.47 -5.10
C THR A 113 -0.30 1.30 -4.25
N GLY A 114 -0.80 1.99 -3.22
CA GLY A 114 -0.11 3.19 -2.72
C GLY A 114 0.07 4.18 -3.86
N ASP A 115 1.12 5.00 -3.80
CA ASP A 115 1.56 5.75 -4.97
C ASP A 115 2.40 4.87 -5.89
N ILE A 116 2.18 4.96 -7.21
CA ILE A 116 2.88 4.18 -8.23
C ILE A 116 3.52 5.06 -9.29
N LYS A 117 4.65 4.60 -9.81
CA LYS A 117 5.30 5.18 -10.99
C LYS A 117 5.73 4.05 -11.92
N SER A 118 5.16 4.04 -13.12
CA SER A 118 5.48 3.03 -14.14
C SER A 118 6.82 3.28 -14.85
N ARG A 119 7.27 4.55 -14.91
CA ARG A 119 8.60 4.89 -15.44
C ARG A 119 9.67 4.42 -14.45
N ARG A 120 10.67 3.70 -14.96
CA ARG A 120 11.79 3.21 -14.15
C ARG A 120 12.59 4.37 -13.56
N SER A 121 13.19 4.13 -12.41
CA SER A 121 14.07 5.05 -11.72
C SER A 121 15.37 4.33 -11.38
N PRO A 122 16.54 4.99 -11.43
CA PRO A 122 17.80 4.36 -11.04
C PRO A 122 17.95 4.15 -9.53
N THR A 123 17.07 4.75 -8.71
CA THR A 123 17.20 4.78 -7.26
C THR A 123 16.23 3.87 -6.50
N ASN A 124 15.34 3.16 -7.21
CA ASN A 124 14.35 2.28 -6.60
C ASN A 124 13.94 1.12 -7.52
N GLU A 125 13.29 0.14 -6.94
CA GLU A 125 12.74 -1.03 -7.62
C GLU A 125 11.69 -0.59 -8.65
N PRO A 126 11.64 -1.21 -9.86
CA PRO A 126 10.60 -0.91 -10.83
C PRO A 126 9.22 -1.40 -10.36
N LEU A 127 8.15 -0.74 -10.77
CA LEU A 127 6.77 -1.20 -10.54
C LEU A 127 6.60 -2.65 -11.04
N GLU A 128 6.00 -3.49 -10.20
CA GLU A 128 5.61 -4.86 -10.56
C GLU A 128 4.11 -4.96 -10.86
N ALA A 129 3.72 -5.65 -11.92
CA ALA A 129 2.32 -5.92 -12.19
C ALA A 129 1.84 -7.12 -11.35
N VAL A 130 0.86 -6.90 -10.48
CA VAL A 130 0.34 -7.92 -9.56
C VAL A 130 -1.10 -8.29 -9.94
N PRO A 131 -1.39 -9.55 -10.29
CA PRO A 131 -2.75 -10.00 -10.54
C PRO A 131 -3.62 -9.86 -9.28
N CYS A 132 -4.82 -9.31 -9.42
CA CYS A 132 -5.79 -9.09 -8.34
C CYS A 132 -7.23 -9.14 -8.89
N ASP A 133 -8.19 -9.29 -7.98
CA ASP A 133 -9.62 -9.24 -8.29
C ASP A 133 -10.14 -7.79 -8.21
N THR A 134 -9.71 -7.07 -7.16
CA THR A 134 -10.06 -5.68 -6.90
C THR A 134 -8.80 -4.81 -6.84
N LEU A 135 -8.80 -3.68 -7.54
CA LEU A 135 -7.69 -2.71 -7.56
C LEU A 135 -8.11 -1.38 -6.93
N VAL A 136 -7.48 -1.01 -5.82
CA VAL A 136 -7.56 0.33 -5.23
C VAL A 136 -6.32 1.11 -5.68
N MET A 137 -6.50 1.96 -6.70
CA MET A 137 -5.40 2.64 -7.38
C MET A 137 -5.26 4.12 -7.02
N GLU A 138 -4.02 4.59 -7.03
CA GLU A 138 -3.70 6.01 -7.14
C GLU A 138 -4.27 6.57 -8.45
N CYS A 139 -4.93 7.73 -8.36
CA CYS A 139 -5.55 8.43 -9.49
C CYS A 139 -5.07 9.88 -9.60
N THR A 140 -3.87 10.21 -9.13
CA THR A 140 -3.30 11.59 -9.17
C THR A 140 -3.37 12.19 -10.57
N TYR A 141 -3.07 11.37 -11.59
CA TYR A 141 -3.17 11.75 -13.00
C TYR A 141 -4.25 10.97 -13.76
N GLY A 142 -5.34 10.58 -13.08
CA GLY A 142 -6.42 9.78 -13.68
C GLY A 142 -7.28 10.52 -14.70
N ARG A 143 -6.98 11.79 -15.01
CA ARG A 143 -7.68 12.59 -16.03
C ARG A 143 -6.91 12.60 -17.34
N PRO A 144 -7.59 12.55 -18.50
CA PRO A 144 -6.94 12.49 -19.82
C PRO A 144 -6.14 13.75 -20.18
N GLU A 145 -6.38 14.87 -19.50
CA GLU A 145 -5.65 16.14 -19.67
C GLU A 145 -4.21 16.09 -19.14
N TYR A 146 -3.87 15.13 -18.28
CA TYR A 146 -2.51 14.97 -17.76
C TYR A 146 -1.62 14.23 -18.77
N VAL A 147 -1.03 15.00 -19.67
CA VAL A 147 -0.03 14.54 -20.63
C VAL A 147 1.32 15.20 -20.33
N PHE A 148 2.29 14.40 -19.88
CA PHE A 148 3.63 14.88 -19.52
C PHE A 148 4.64 14.64 -20.64
N PRO A 149 5.68 15.48 -20.77
CA PRO A 149 6.73 15.27 -21.74
C PRO A 149 7.49 13.94 -21.51
N PRO A 150 8.19 13.44 -22.55
CA PRO A 150 9.20 12.38 -22.40
C PRO A 150 10.26 12.75 -21.37
N GLU A 151 10.85 11.75 -20.71
CA GLU A 151 11.83 11.95 -19.64
C GLU A 151 13.10 12.67 -20.14
N GLU A 152 13.48 12.46 -21.41
CA GLU A 152 14.65 13.10 -22.02
C GLU A 152 14.50 14.62 -22.21
N GLN A 153 13.30 15.16 -21.97
CA GLN A 153 12.97 16.58 -22.12
C GLN A 153 12.84 17.33 -20.78
N VAL A 154 13.16 16.67 -19.65
CA VAL A 154 13.01 17.20 -18.29
C VAL A 154 14.33 17.08 -17.53
#